data_AF-A0A5Y3M6I5-F1
#
_entry.id   AF-A0A5Y3M6I5-F1
#
_cell.length_a   1.000
_cell.length_b   1.000
_cell.length_c   1.000
_cell.angle_alpha   90.00
_cell.angle_beta   90.00
_cell.angle_gamma   90.00
#
_symmetry.space_group_name_H-M   'P 1'
#
loop_
_entity.id
_entity.type
_entity.pdbx_description
1 polymer ?
#
loop_
_entity_poly.entity_id
_entity_poly.type
_entity_poly.pdbx_seq_one_letter_code
_entity_poly.pdbx_strand_id
1 'polypeptide(L)'
;RLIDGVTDTLILRPLISHDKEHIIDMAREIGTEDFAKTMPEFCGVISKSPTVKAVKSKIEAEEENFDFDILERVVAEAQNMDIREIAEQTSEQVIEVETVEALTGDEVVLDIRSNDEQEDKPLKIEGLEVKSLPFYKLATQFGDLDQSRSYVLYCDRGVMSRLQALYLKEQGYNNVKVYRP
;
A
#
# COMPACT_ATOMS: atom_id res chain seq x y z
N ARG A 1 13.80 -23.58 7.48
CA ARG A 1 13.71 -22.55 6.43
C ARG A 1 12.46 -22.88 5.63
N LEU A 2 11.33 -22.25 5.95
CA LEU A 2 10.06 -22.52 5.26
C LEU A 2 9.96 -21.72 3.96
N ILE A 3 10.37 -20.44 4.00
CA ILE A 3 10.45 -19.57 2.81
C ILE A 3 11.39 -20.12 1.73
N ASP A 4 12.55 -20.66 2.10
CA ASP A 4 13.51 -21.20 1.11
C ASP A 4 12.94 -22.40 0.32
N GLY A 5 11.84 -23.02 0.78
CA GLY A 5 11.20 -24.17 0.11
C GLY A 5 10.13 -23.79 -0.92
N VAL A 6 9.89 -22.50 -1.16
CA VAL A 6 8.87 -22.03 -2.14
C VAL A 6 9.28 -22.36 -3.59
N THR A 7 10.58 -22.47 -3.87
CA THR A 7 11.06 -22.83 -5.21
C THR A 7 12.44 -23.46 -5.14
N ASP A 8 12.68 -24.45 -6.00
CA ASP A 8 14.01 -24.99 -6.26
C ASP A 8 14.82 -24.14 -7.25
N THR A 9 14.21 -23.08 -7.79
CA THR A 9 14.85 -22.18 -8.75
C THR A 9 15.86 -21.26 -8.06
N LEU A 10 17.06 -21.14 -8.62
CA LEU A 10 18.07 -20.20 -8.13
C LEU A 10 17.59 -18.76 -8.38
N ILE A 11 17.31 -18.03 -7.29
CA ILE A 11 17.00 -16.60 -7.33
C ILE A 11 18.27 -15.81 -6.98
N LEU A 12 18.80 -15.06 -7.94
CA LEU A 12 19.88 -14.11 -7.70
C LEU A 12 19.27 -12.73 -7.45
N ARG A 13 19.62 -12.12 -6.31
CA ARG A 13 19.23 -10.73 -6.06
C ARG A 13 20.01 -9.82 -7.01
N PRO A 14 19.36 -8.78 -7.57
CA PRO A 14 20.09 -7.71 -8.25
C PRO A 14 21.20 -7.19 -7.34
N LEU A 15 22.35 -6.86 -7.95
CA LEU A 15 23.53 -6.32 -7.27
C LEU A 15 24.21 -7.26 -6.25
N ILE A 16 23.95 -8.57 -6.29
CA ILE A 16 24.57 -9.56 -5.38
C ILE A 16 26.10 -9.54 -5.35
N SER A 17 26.75 -9.07 -6.42
CA SER A 17 28.21 -8.96 -6.54
C SER A 17 28.79 -7.62 -6.05
N HIS A 18 27.96 -6.65 -5.67
CA HIS A 18 28.41 -5.31 -5.29
C HIS A 18 28.35 -5.14 -3.78
N ASP A 19 29.35 -4.46 -3.22
CA ASP A 19 29.31 -4.03 -1.83
C ASP A 19 28.40 -2.80 -1.66
N LYS A 20 28.09 -2.49 -0.39
CA LYS A 20 27.16 -1.41 -0.05
C LYS A 20 27.60 -0.05 -0.57
N GLU A 21 28.87 0.29 -0.49
CA GLU A 21 29.36 1.61 -0.92
C GLU A 21 29.24 1.72 -2.44
N HIS A 22 29.58 0.64 -3.16
CA HIS A 22 29.39 0.60 -4.60
C HIS A 22 27.93 0.81 -5.01
N ILE A 23 26.98 0.19 -4.31
CA ILE A 23 25.54 0.36 -4.58
C ILE A 23 25.11 1.81 -4.33
N ILE A 24 25.61 2.43 -3.26
CA ILE A 24 25.28 3.83 -2.91
C ILE A 24 25.87 4.80 -3.95
N ASP A 25 27.11 4.60 -4.36
CA ASP A 25 27.75 5.44 -5.37
C ASP A 25 27.07 5.32 -6.73
N MET A 26 26.67 4.10 -7.12
CA MET A 26 25.86 3.89 -8.31
C MET A 26 24.50 4.60 -8.20
N ALA A 27 23.84 4.51 -7.04
CA ALA A 27 22.57 5.21 -6.80
C ALA A 27 22.71 6.74 -6.89
N ARG A 28 23.85 7.31 -6.45
CA ARG A 28 24.18 8.73 -6.63
C ARG A 28 24.35 9.08 -8.10
N GLU A 29 25.11 8.28 -8.84
CA GLU A 29 25.40 8.50 -10.25
C GLU A 29 24.12 8.50 -11.10
N ILE A 30 23.23 7.55 -10.86
CA ILE A 30 21.94 7.46 -11.57
C ILE A 30 20.84 8.37 -10.98
N GLY A 31 21.16 9.14 -9.94
CA GLY A 31 20.24 10.09 -9.31
C GLY A 31 19.09 9.46 -8.52
N THR A 32 19.18 8.18 -8.15
CA THR A 32 18.15 7.49 -7.35
C THR A 32 18.37 7.59 -5.85
N GLU A 33 19.54 8.05 -5.39
CA GLU A 33 19.91 8.12 -3.97
C GLU A 33 18.87 8.91 -3.13
N ASP A 34 18.46 10.08 -3.59
CA ASP A 34 17.56 10.95 -2.83
C ASP A 34 16.12 10.39 -2.74
N PHE A 35 15.69 9.66 -3.76
CA PHE A 35 14.43 8.91 -3.71
C PHE A 35 14.52 7.75 -2.72
N ALA A 36 15.60 6.98 -2.76
CA ALA A 36 15.80 5.84 -1.87
C ALA A 36 15.94 6.27 -0.39
N LYS A 37 16.60 7.40 -0.12
CA LYS A 37 16.73 7.96 1.24
C LYS A 37 15.39 8.37 1.84
N THR A 38 14.44 8.79 1.01
CA THR A 38 13.14 9.32 1.44
C THR A 38 12.02 8.28 1.32
N MET A 39 12.30 7.09 0.79
CA MET A 39 11.35 5.99 0.70
C MET A 39 10.80 5.68 2.09
N PRO A 40 9.49 5.89 2.33
CA PRO A 40 8.92 5.59 3.61
C PRO A 40 8.82 4.07 3.77
N GLU A 41 9.26 3.56 4.92
CA GLU A 41 9.04 2.16 5.28
C GLU A 41 7.52 1.91 5.35
N PHE A 42 7.03 0.90 4.63
CA PHE A 42 5.60 0.60 4.55
C PHE A 42 5.04 0.28 5.94
N CYS A 43 4.24 1.21 6.47
CA CYS A 43 3.76 1.21 7.85
C CYS A 43 2.89 -0.02 8.23
N GLY A 44 2.42 -0.81 7.26
CA GLY A 44 1.49 -1.93 7.49
C GLY A 44 2.01 -3.32 7.13
N VAL A 45 3.24 -3.48 6.63
CA VAL A 45 3.74 -4.80 6.17
C VAL A 45 4.50 -5.56 7.28
N ILE A 46 4.84 -4.88 8.37
CA ILE A 46 5.57 -5.49 9.48
C ILE A 46 4.57 -5.82 10.59
N SER A 47 4.13 -7.09 10.62
CA SER A 47 3.38 -7.62 11.76
C SER A 47 4.16 -7.37 13.06
N LYS A 48 3.47 -6.93 14.12
CA LYS A 48 4.03 -6.60 15.45
C LYS A 48 4.79 -7.75 16.11
N SER A 49 4.61 -8.98 15.62
CA SER A 49 5.30 -10.18 16.12
C SER A 49 5.56 -11.17 14.99
N PRO A 50 6.58 -10.93 14.15
CA PRO A 50 6.91 -11.85 13.07
C PRO A 50 7.30 -13.20 13.65
N THR A 51 6.58 -14.25 13.25
CA THR A 51 6.85 -15.60 13.76
C THR A 51 8.06 -16.18 13.05
N VAL A 52 9.15 -16.39 13.80
CA VAL A 52 10.39 -17.03 13.29
C VAL A 52 10.29 -18.55 13.13
N LYS A 53 9.20 -19.16 13.63
CA LYS A 53 8.92 -20.61 13.59
C LYS A 53 7.51 -20.88 13.07
N ALA A 54 7.28 -20.62 11.79
CA ALA A 54 6.00 -20.95 11.18
C ALA A 54 5.80 -22.49 11.15
N VAL A 55 4.55 -22.93 11.28
CA VAL A 55 4.19 -24.35 11.29
C VAL A 55 3.74 -24.74 9.88
N LYS A 56 4.46 -25.64 9.21
CA LYS A 56 4.24 -26.01 7.80
C LYS A 56 2.78 -26.37 7.50
N SER A 57 2.20 -27.24 8.32
CA SER A 57 0.82 -27.71 8.13
C SER A 57 -0.23 -26.61 8.22
N LYS A 58 0.03 -25.52 8.96
CA LYS A 58 -0.87 -24.37 8.98
C LYS A 58 -0.76 -23.56 7.69
N ILE A 59 0.43 -23.41 7.12
CA ILE A 59 0.63 -22.69 5.87
C ILE A 59 -0.05 -23.45 4.73
N GLU A 60 0.19 -24.76 4.62
CA GLU A 60 -0.42 -25.60 3.58
C GLU A 60 -1.96 -25.54 3.63
N ALA A 61 -2.56 -25.59 4.82
CA ALA A 61 -4.00 -25.48 4.98
C ALA A 61 -4.58 -24.10 4.59
N GLU A 62 -3.82 -23.01 4.78
CA GLU A 62 -4.23 -21.67 4.33
C GLU A 62 -4.02 -21.49 2.82
N GLU A 63 -2.96 -22.08 2.25
CA GLU A 63 -2.70 -22.08 0.80
C GLU A 63 -3.79 -22.82 0.02
N GLU A 64 -4.38 -23.89 0.59
CA GLU A 64 -5.53 -24.59 0.00
C GLU A 64 -6.78 -23.70 -0.15
N ASN A 65 -6.89 -22.63 0.65
CA ASN A 65 -8.00 -21.67 0.54
C ASN A 65 -7.77 -20.62 -0.56
N PHE A 66 -6.57 -20.57 -1.14
CA PHE A 66 -6.22 -19.59 -2.17
C PHE A 66 -6.62 -20.09 -3.56
N ASP A 67 -7.33 -19.24 -4.31
CA ASP A 67 -7.71 -19.52 -5.69
C ASP A 67 -6.55 -19.22 -6.66
N PHE A 68 -5.84 -20.27 -7.09
CA PHE A 68 -4.73 -20.16 -8.02
C PHE A 68 -5.15 -19.74 -9.43
N ASP A 69 -6.43 -19.88 -9.81
CA ASP A 69 -6.91 -19.46 -11.13
C ASP A 69 -6.80 -17.94 -11.29
N ILE A 70 -6.92 -17.18 -10.19
CA ILE A 70 -6.71 -15.72 -10.18
C ILE A 70 -5.26 -15.39 -10.57
N LEU A 71 -4.30 -16.13 -10.02
CA LEU A 71 -2.88 -15.90 -10.31
C LEU A 71 -2.58 -16.20 -11.77
N GLU A 72 -3.06 -17.34 -12.28
CA GLU A 72 -2.88 -17.72 -13.68
C GLU A 72 -3.50 -16.70 -14.63
N ARG A 73 -4.72 -16.24 -14.34
CA ARG A 73 -5.40 -15.20 -15.13
C ARG A 73 -4.60 -13.90 -15.16
N VAL A 74 -4.15 -13.41 -14.01
CA VAL A 74 -3.38 -12.15 -13.93
C VAL A 74 -2.06 -12.26 -14.67
N VAL A 75 -1.38 -13.41 -14.61
CA VAL A 75 -0.14 -13.64 -15.37
C VAL A 75 -0.43 -13.70 -16.88
N ALA A 76 -1.51 -14.35 -17.31
CA ALA A 76 -1.90 -14.43 -18.72
C ALA A 76 -2.35 -13.08 -19.30
N GLU A 77 -3.00 -12.25 -18.50
CA GLU A 77 -3.49 -10.91 -18.87
C GLU A 77 -2.41 -9.82 -18.71
N ALA A 78 -1.24 -10.15 -18.18
CA ALA A 78 -0.16 -9.19 -17.95
C ALA A 78 0.33 -8.56 -19.26
N GLN A 79 0.46 -7.24 -19.27
CA GLN A 79 0.93 -6.48 -20.42
C GLN A 79 2.42 -6.14 -20.30
N ASN A 80 3.17 -6.32 -21.40
CA ASN A 80 4.55 -5.87 -21.50
C ASN A 80 4.57 -4.54 -22.25
N MET A 81 5.12 -3.51 -21.61
CA MET A 81 5.21 -2.17 -22.17
C MET A 81 6.64 -1.63 -22.03
N ASP A 82 7.08 -0.87 -23.04
CA ASP A 82 8.35 -0.17 -22.97
C ASP A 82 8.24 1.02 -22.02
N ILE A 83 9.20 1.16 -21.09
CA ILE A 83 9.21 2.25 -20.11
C ILE A 83 9.14 3.64 -20.77
N ARG A 84 9.62 3.78 -22.01
CA ARG A 84 9.61 5.03 -22.77
C ARG A 84 8.21 5.40 -23.29
N GLU A 85 7.37 4.40 -23.55
CA GLU A 85 5.99 4.59 -24.03
C GLU A 85 5.05 5.04 -22.90
N ILE A 86 5.41 4.75 -21.63
CA ILE A 86 4.64 5.18 -20.45
C ILE A 86 4.52 6.69 -20.35
N ALA A 87 5.59 7.43 -20.65
CA ALA A 87 5.60 8.88 -20.54
C ALA A 87 4.60 9.56 -21.50
N GLU A 88 4.35 8.95 -22.65
CA GLU A 88 3.41 9.46 -23.65
C GLU A 88 1.96 9.25 -23.22
N GLN A 89 1.65 8.07 -22.64
CA GLN A 89 0.32 7.72 -22.14
C GLN A 89 -0.04 8.41 -20.81
N THR A 90 0.95 8.70 -19.95
CA THR A 90 0.73 9.33 -18.64
C THR A 90 0.44 10.84 -18.72
N SER A 91 0.55 11.44 -19.93
CA SER A 91 0.15 12.84 -20.14
C SER A 91 -1.35 13.07 -19.95
N GLU A 92 -2.15 12.01 -19.99
CA GLU A 92 -3.58 12.03 -19.68
C GLU A 92 -3.79 11.48 -18.26
N GLN A 93 -4.22 12.37 -17.36
CA GLN A 93 -4.72 12.08 -16.00
C GLN A 93 -3.65 11.87 -14.90
N VAL A 94 -2.93 12.93 -14.55
CA VAL A 94 -2.38 13.04 -13.19
C VAL A 94 -3.55 13.18 -12.22
N ILE A 95 -3.97 12.07 -11.62
CA ILE A 95 -4.99 12.07 -10.57
C ILE A 95 -4.33 12.62 -9.29
N GLU A 96 -4.48 13.91 -9.04
CA GLU A 96 -4.01 14.51 -7.80
C GLU A 96 -4.94 14.14 -6.64
N VAL A 97 -4.34 13.70 -5.53
CA VAL A 97 -5.05 13.49 -4.26
C VAL A 97 -4.82 14.70 -3.36
N GLU A 98 -5.91 15.35 -2.98
CA GLU A 98 -5.89 16.46 -2.03
C GLU A 98 -5.46 15.95 -0.65
N THR A 99 -4.45 16.61 -0.08
CA THR A 99 -3.97 16.36 1.29
C THR A 99 -4.36 17.54 2.17
N VAL A 100 -5.03 17.29 3.29
CA VAL A 100 -5.53 18.30 4.22
C VAL A 100 -4.89 18.13 5.61
N GLU A 101 -4.46 19.25 6.20
CA GLU A 101 -3.96 19.31 7.58
C GLU A 101 -5.07 19.63 8.59
N ALA A 102 -6.11 20.35 8.14
CA ALA A 102 -7.27 20.71 8.94
C ALA A 102 -8.53 20.07 8.35
N LEU A 103 -9.31 19.43 9.21
CA LEU A 103 -10.58 18.80 8.85
C LEU A 103 -11.71 19.81 8.99
N THR A 104 -12.63 19.79 8.03
CA THR A 104 -13.88 20.54 8.11
C THR A 104 -14.92 19.70 8.86
N GLY A 105 -15.78 20.34 9.67
CA GLY A 105 -16.69 19.67 10.61
C GLY A 105 -17.66 18.63 10.01
N ASP A 106 -17.80 18.58 8.70
CA ASP A 106 -18.74 17.71 7.98
C ASP A 106 -18.08 16.45 7.38
N GLU A 107 -16.76 16.33 7.49
CA GLU A 107 -15.97 15.21 6.94
C GLU A 107 -15.95 13.97 7.85
N VAL A 108 -15.92 12.78 7.24
CA VAL A 108 -15.73 11.52 7.99
C VAL A 108 -14.29 11.08 7.86
N VAL A 109 -13.62 10.84 8.99
CA VAL A 109 -12.27 10.31 9.00
C VAL A 109 -12.32 8.79 8.95
N LEU A 110 -11.72 8.20 7.93
CA LEU A 110 -11.52 6.75 7.83
C LEU A 110 -10.12 6.42 8.33
N ASP A 111 -10.07 5.77 9.49
CA ASP A 111 -8.82 5.20 10.01
C ASP A 111 -8.56 3.88 9.25
N ILE A 112 -7.59 3.92 8.33
CA ILE A 112 -7.27 2.78 7.46
C ILE A 112 -6.08 1.95 7.95
N ARG A 113 -5.59 2.24 9.16
CA ARG A 113 -4.52 1.45 9.81
C ARG A 113 -4.99 0.01 10.07
N SER A 114 -4.06 -0.88 10.43
CA SER A 114 -4.42 -2.24 10.84
C SER A 114 -5.25 -2.21 12.13
N ASN A 115 -6.04 -3.28 12.38
CA ASN A 115 -6.85 -3.37 13.61
C ASN A 115 -5.97 -3.24 14.86
N ASP A 116 -4.80 -3.91 14.87
CA ASP A 116 -3.84 -3.85 15.97
C ASP A 116 -3.40 -2.41 16.29
N GLU A 117 -3.09 -1.62 15.26
CA GLU A 117 -2.68 -0.21 15.43
C GLU A 117 -3.82 0.67 15.97
N GLN A 118 -5.06 0.39 15.55
CA GLN A 118 -6.25 1.11 16.01
C GLN A 118 -6.58 0.78 17.46
N GLU A 119 -6.42 -0.49 17.87
CA GLU A 119 -6.60 -0.93 19.25
C GLU A 119 -5.52 -0.37 20.17
N ASP A 120 -4.25 -0.41 19.73
CA ASP A 120 -3.11 0.13 20.49
C ASP A 120 -3.19 1.65 20.64
N LYS A 121 -3.58 2.37 19.58
CA LYS A 121 -3.63 3.83 19.52
C LYS A 121 -4.92 4.29 18.83
N PRO A 122 -6.07 4.29 19.52
CA PRO A 122 -7.34 4.70 18.95
C PRO A 122 -7.29 6.17 18.49
N LEU A 123 -7.59 6.40 17.22
CA LEU A 123 -7.70 7.76 16.70
C LEU A 123 -8.98 8.40 17.22
N LYS A 124 -8.85 9.51 17.94
CA LYS A 124 -9.97 10.33 18.39
C LYS A 124 -9.73 11.77 17.96
N ILE A 125 -10.69 12.33 17.25
CA ILE A 125 -10.65 13.71 16.79
C ILE A 125 -11.92 14.38 17.32
N GLU A 126 -11.76 15.49 18.05
CA GLU A 126 -12.90 16.16 18.68
C GLU A 126 -13.83 16.76 17.61
N GLY A 127 -15.13 16.53 17.77
CA GLY A 127 -16.16 17.10 16.90
C GLY A 127 -16.33 16.41 15.54
N LEU A 128 -15.59 15.33 15.27
CA LEU A 128 -15.62 14.62 13.98
C LEU A 128 -15.91 13.13 14.14
N GLU A 129 -16.55 12.56 13.11
CA GLU A 129 -16.85 11.14 13.05
C GLU A 129 -15.63 10.37 12.53
N VAL A 130 -15.08 9.49 13.38
CA VAL A 130 -13.98 8.59 13.02
C VAL A 130 -14.54 7.17 12.86
N LYS A 131 -14.39 6.58 11.66
CA LYS A 131 -14.73 5.17 11.40
C LYS A 131 -13.46 4.36 11.17
N SER A 132 -13.40 3.19 11.79
CA SER A 132 -12.39 2.18 11.49
C SER A 132 -12.75 1.48 10.18
N LEU A 133 -11.83 1.51 9.21
CA LEU A 133 -11.95 0.75 7.98
C LEU A 133 -10.56 0.39 7.45
N PRO A 134 -9.95 -0.72 7.90
CA PRO A 134 -8.61 -1.11 7.50
C PRO A 134 -8.43 -1.16 5.98
N PHE A 135 -7.25 -0.78 5.49
CA PHE A 135 -6.98 -0.60 4.05
C PHE A 135 -7.36 -1.82 3.18
N TYR A 136 -7.19 -3.05 3.68
CA TYR A 136 -7.49 -4.28 2.93
C TYR A 136 -9.01 -4.53 2.74
N LYS A 137 -9.87 -3.83 3.47
CA LYS A 137 -11.33 -3.81 3.28
C LYS A 137 -11.81 -2.57 2.52
N LEU A 138 -10.97 -1.56 2.37
CA LEU A 138 -11.36 -0.27 1.83
C LEU A 138 -11.87 -0.40 0.39
N ALA A 139 -11.12 -1.09 -0.48
CA ALA A 139 -11.50 -1.28 -1.88
C ALA A 139 -12.87 -1.95 -2.08
N THR A 140 -13.29 -2.85 -1.18
CA THR A 140 -14.54 -3.59 -1.31
C THR A 140 -15.71 -2.92 -0.58
N GLN A 141 -15.44 -2.20 0.52
CA GLN A 141 -16.49 -1.63 1.37
C GLN A 141 -16.68 -0.12 1.18
N PHE A 142 -15.78 0.57 0.49
CA PHE A 142 -15.91 2.02 0.27
C PHE A 142 -17.17 2.35 -0.54
N GLY A 143 -17.56 1.51 -1.50
CA GLY A 143 -18.78 1.70 -2.30
C GLY A 143 -20.08 1.59 -1.50
N ASP A 144 -20.08 0.89 -0.37
CA ASP A 144 -21.24 0.75 0.53
C ASP A 144 -21.43 1.97 1.44
N LEU A 145 -20.44 2.87 1.48
CA LEU A 145 -20.52 4.10 2.25
C LEU A 145 -21.45 5.13 1.58
N ASP A 146 -21.86 6.14 2.34
CA ASP A 146 -22.69 7.24 1.84
C ASP A 146 -21.86 8.15 0.93
N GLN A 147 -22.02 7.95 -0.39
CA GLN A 147 -21.29 8.67 -1.42
C GLN A 147 -21.61 10.18 -1.47
N SER A 148 -22.61 10.67 -0.73
CA SER A 148 -22.88 12.11 -0.60
C SER A 148 -21.92 12.82 0.37
N ARG A 149 -21.20 12.06 1.21
CA ARG A 149 -20.26 12.59 2.21
C ARG A 149 -18.83 12.63 1.69
N SER A 150 -18.03 13.52 2.29
CA SER A 150 -16.59 13.61 2.05
C SER A 150 -15.83 12.74 3.05
N TYR A 151 -14.94 11.88 2.55
CA TYR A 151 -14.13 10.96 3.34
C TYR A 151 -12.67 11.39 3.34
N VAL A 152 -12.05 11.33 4.52
CA VAL A 152 -10.64 11.67 4.68
C VAL A 152 -9.90 10.48 5.26
N LEU A 153 -8.97 9.91 4.49
CA LEU A 153 -8.22 8.73 4.88
C LEU A 153 -7.05 9.10 5.80
N TYR A 154 -6.90 8.36 6.89
CA TYR A 154 -5.81 8.52 7.84
C TYR A 154 -4.98 7.24 7.98
N CYS A 155 -3.66 7.39 7.94
CA CYS A 155 -2.70 6.43 8.47
C CYS A 155 -1.53 7.18 9.13
N ASP A 156 -0.78 6.52 10.01
CA ASP A 156 0.24 7.15 10.86
C ASP A 156 1.31 7.92 10.05
N ARG A 157 1.78 7.34 8.94
CA ARG A 157 2.84 7.91 8.09
C ARG A 157 2.32 8.65 6.85
N GLY A 158 1.01 8.67 6.60
CA GLY A 158 0.39 9.28 5.42
C GLY A 158 0.59 8.54 4.08
N VAL A 159 1.39 7.48 4.04
CA VAL A 159 1.73 6.75 2.80
C VAL A 159 0.57 5.90 2.33
N MET A 160 0.02 5.07 3.24
CA MET A 160 -1.09 4.18 2.91
C MET A 160 -2.34 4.97 2.55
N SER A 161 -2.63 6.06 3.26
CA SER A 161 -3.78 6.91 2.98
C SER A 161 -3.66 7.55 1.59
N ARG A 162 -2.47 7.99 1.19
CA ARG A 162 -2.25 8.53 -0.16
C ARG A 162 -2.42 7.48 -1.26
N LEU A 163 -1.80 6.30 -1.11
CA LEU A 163 -1.92 5.22 -2.09
C LEU A 163 -3.37 4.76 -2.25
N GLN A 164 -4.07 4.58 -1.14
CA GLN A 164 -5.47 4.14 -1.15
C GLN A 164 -6.39 5.21 -1.72
N ALA A 165 -6.16 6.49 -1.44
CA ALA A 165 -6.95 7.58 -2.03
C ALA A 165 -6.73 7.68 -3.55
N LEU A 166 -5.51 7.46 -4.05
CA LEU A 166 -5.23 7.38 -5.49
C LEU A 166 -6.03 6.24 -6.14
N TYR A 167 -5.95 5.04 -5.55
CA TYR A 167 -6.67 3.88 -6.04
C TYR A 167 -8.19 4.09 -6.06
N LEU A 168 -8.76 4.68 -5.01
CA LEU A 168 -10.19 5.02 -4.98
C LEU A 168 -10.57 6.06 -6.05
N LYS A 169 -9.73 7.06 -6.32
CA LYS A 169 -9.96 8.02 -7.40
C LYS A 169 -9.90 7.36 -8.78
N GLU A 170 -8.97 6.44 -9.01
CA GLU A 170 -8.90 5.63 -10.24
C GLU A 170 -10.17 4.79 -10.45
N GLN A 171 -10.79 4.33 -9.35
CA GLN A 171 -12.09 3.66 -9.38
C GLN A 171 -13.28 4.61 -9.58
N GLY A 172 -13.06 5.92 -9.65
CA GLY A 172 -14.07 6.95 -9.89
C GLY A 172 -14.61 7.66 -8.64
N TYR A 173 -14.10 7.34 -7.45
CA TYR A 173 -14.51 8.02 -6.22
C TYR A 173 -13.79 9.36 -6.05
N ASN A 174 -14.51 10.46 -6.22
CA ASN A 174 -13.93 11.81 -6.14
C ASN A 174 -14.05 12.47 -4.75
N ASN A 175 -14.83 11.88 -3.85
CA ASN A 175 -15.12 12.36 -2.50
C ASN A 175 -14.10 11.87 -1.45
N VAL A 176 -12.84 11.67 -1.85
CA VAL A 176 -11.77 11.15 -0.99
C VAL A 176 -10.57 12.10 -0.92
N LYS A 177 -10.09 12.34 0.30
CA LYS A 177 -8.91 13.15 0.63
C LYS A 177 -8.00 12.42 1.60
N VAL A 178 -6.80 12.96 1.84
CA VAL A 178 -5.83 12.41 2.79
C VAL A 178 -5.67 13.35 3.98
N TYR A 179 -5.84 12.83 5.20
CA TYR A 179 -5.58 13.57 6.42
C TYR A 179 -4.12 13.41 6.81
N ARG A 180 -3.42 14.53 6.96
CA ARG A 180 -2.02 14.56 7.42
C ARG A 180 -1.87 15.66 8.49
N PRO A 181 -2.18 15.36 9.76
CA PRO A 181 -1.97 16.30 10.86
C PRO A 181 -0.49 16.56 11.16
#